data_AF-A0A382N7F2-F1
#
_entry.id   AF-A0A382N7F2-F1
#
_cell.length_a   1.000
_cell.length_b   1.000
_cell.length_c   1.000
_cell.angle_alpha   90.00
_cell.angle_beta   90.00
_cell.angle_gamma   90.00
#
_symmetry.space_group_name_H-M   'P 1'
#
loop_
_entity.id
_entity.type
_entity.pdbx_description
1 polymer ?
#
loop_
_entity_poly.entity_id
_entity_poly.type
_entity_poly.pdbx_seq_one_letter_code
_entity_poly.pdbx_strand_id
1 'polypeptide(L)'
;MNGFAIIILVALLGEYILSIVSCTLNLRALSPTLPPEFTGVFDREKYARSQAYTRTHTQFGLVRSTVNLTLILMWWQVGGFEWLDQLLRGFSDSPLVRGLLYIGSLVIASSLCSLPFRLYSTFVIEQRYGFNRTTAVTFAADLLKGLLLSCVLGGILLTAILLFFEWTGPLAWLWCWLVATI
;
A
#
# COMPACT_ATOMS: atom_id res chain seq x y z
N MET A 1 23.77 12.15 6.52
CA MET A 1 22.99 10.89 6.39
C MET A 1 23.86 9.75 6.88
N ASN A 2 23.32 8.88 7.75
CA ASN A 2 24.00 7.64 8.15
C ASN A 2 24.03 6.65 6.95
N GLY A 3 24.98 5.72 6.90
CA GLY A 3 25.11 4.73 5.82
C GLY A 3 23.82 3.93 5.59
N PHE A 4 23.10 3.58 6.66
CA PHE A 4 21.79 2.93 6.58
C PHE A 4 20.75 3.75 5.82
N ALA A 5 20.73 5.07 5.99
CA ALA A 5 19.82 5.94 5.28
C ALA A 5 20.11 5.95 3.77
N ILE A 6 21.39 5.92 3.38
CA ILE A 6 21.76 5.83 1.96
C ILE A 6 21.27 4.52 1.37
N ILE A 7 21.46 3.39 2.07
CA ILE A 7 21.01 2.08 1.60
C ILE A 7 19.49 2.06 1.39
N ILE A 8 18.72 2.54 2.37
CA ILE A 8 17.25 2.60 2.29
C ILE A 8 16.83 3.50 1.11
N LEU A 9 17.46 4.67 0.97
CA LEU A 9 17.14 5.59 -0.12
C LEU A 9 17.41 4.96 -1.49
N VAL A 10 18.56 4.32 -1.67
CA VAL A 10 18.92 3.62 -2.91
C VAL A 10 17.95 2.48 -3.19
N ALA A 11 17.56 1.71 -2.18
CA ALA A 11 16.59 0.62 -2.33
C ALA A 11 15.20 1.14 -2.76
N LEU A 12 14.70 2.21 -2.11
CA LEU A 12 13.42 2.83 -2.46
C LEU A 12 13.44 3.41 -3.88
N LEU A 13 14.50 4.12 -4.25
CA LEU A 13 14.63 4.68 -5.59
C LEU A 13 14.81 3.58 -6.64
N GLY A 14 15.57 2.53 -6.32
CA GLY A 14 15.79 1.39 -7.20
C GLY A 14 14.50 0.63 -7.49
N GLU A 15 13.70 0.32 -6.45
CA GLU A 15 12.38 -0.30 -6.59
C GLU A 15 11.45 0.58 -7.44
N TYR A 16 11.41 1.88 -7.17
CA TYR A 16 10.56 2.80 -7.91
C TYR A 16 10.95 2.92 -9.39
N ILE A 17 12.26 2.99 -9.69
CA ILE A 17 12.76 3.00 -11.08
C ILE A 17 12.39 1.69 -11.78
N LEU A 18 12.59 0.55 -11.13
CA LEU A 18 12.24 -0.75 -11.68
C LEU A 18 10.73 -0.83 -11.98
N SER A 19 9.90 -0.30 -11.09
CA SER A 19 8.46 -0.20 -11.26
C SER A 19 8.08 0.65 -12.48
N ILE A 20 8.66 1.85 -12.62
CA ILE A 20 8.44 2.71 -13.80
C ILE A 20 8.84 2.01 -15.10
N VAL A 21 10.04 1.40 -15.13
CA VAL A 21 10.55 0.71 -16.31
C VAL A 21 9.61 -0.44 -16.68
N SER A 22 9.22 -1.26 -15.71
CA SER A 22 8.32 -2.40 -15.92
C SER A 22 6.95 -1.95 -16.45
N CYS A 23 6.35 -0.93 -15.84
CA CYS A 23 5.08 -0.37 -16.32
C CYS A 23 5.22 0.23 -17.72
N THR A 24 6.33 0.90 -18.02
CA THR A 24 6.55 1.52 -19.34
C THR A 24 6.71 0.46 -20.42
N LEU A 25 7.50 -0.59 -20.16
CA LEU A 25 7.66 -1.71 -21.07
C LEU A 25 6.33 -2.43 -21.30
N ASN A 26 5.56 -2.68 -20.23
CA ASN A 26 4.23 -3.28 -20.34
C ASN A 26 3.27 -2.41 -21.18
N LEU A 27 3.26 -1.09 -20.94
CA LEU A 27 2.43 -0.15 -21.71
C LEU A 27 2.81 -0.05 -23.19
N ARG A 28 4.10 -0.23 -23.51
CA ARG A 28 4.60 -0.27 -24.90
C ARG A 28 4.25 -1.57 -25.60
N ALA A 29 4.23 -2.68 -24.87
CA ALA A 29 3.87 -3.99 -25.40
C ALA A 29 2.35 -4.16 -25.62
N LEU A 30 1.51 -3.32 -25.01
CA LEU A 30 0.06 -3.33 -25.20
C LEU A 30 -0.34 -2.98 -26.64
N SER A 31 -0.86 -3.98 -27.37
CA SER A 31 -1.43 -3.80 -28.71
C SER A 31 -2.96 -3.77 -28.66
N PRO A 32 -3.62 -2.78 -29.30
CA PRO A 32 -5.08 -2.77 -29.44
C PRO A 32 -5.57 -3.79 -30.47
N THR A 33 -4.67 -4.31 -31.31
CA THR A 33 -4.97 -5.33 -32.32
C THR A 33 -5.05 -6.71 -31.68
N LEU A 34 -6.17 -7.39 -31.88
CA LEU A 34 -6.35 -8.77 -31.43
C LEU A 34 -5.44 -9.70 -32.24
N PRO A 35 -4.61 -10.56 -31.58
CA PRO A 35 -3.80 -11.54 -32.30
C PRO A 35 -4.67 -12.55 -33.06
N PRO A 36 -4.21 -13.04 -34.23
CA PRO A 36 -5.00 -13.92 -35.09
C PRO A 36 -5.43 -15.22 -34.40
N GLU A 37 -4.63 -15.71 -33.46
CA GLU A 37 -4.90 -16.91 -32.63
C GLU A 37 -6.15 -16.78 -31.75
N PHE A 38 -6.55 -15.55 -31.41
CA PHE A 38 -7.71 -15.27 -30.56
C PHE A 38 -8.97 -14.85 -31.35
N THR A 39 -8.87 -14.83 -32.68
CA THR A 39 -9.98 -14.45 -33.55
C THR A 39 -11.10 -15.48 -33.45
N GLY A 40 -12.31 -15.05 -33.06
CA GLY A 40 -13.46 -15.94 -32.85
C GLY A 40 -13.68 -16.39 -31.41
N VAL A 41 -12.69 -16.21 -30.53
CA VAL A 41 -12.84 -16.42 -29.07
C VAL A 41 -13.13 -15.10 -28.37
N PHE A 42 -12.45 -14.03 -28.78
CA PHE A 42 -12.60 -12.70 -28.20
C PHE A 42 -13.24 -11.72 -29.16
N ASP A 43 -14.14 -10.91 -28.60
CA ASP A 43 -14.71 -9.74 -29.25
C ASP A 43 -13.64 -8.63 -29.37
N ARG A 44 -13.45 -8.11 -30.58
CA ARG A 44 -12.43 -7.09 -30.88
C ARG A 44 -12.67 -5.79 -30.12
N GLU A 45 -13.92 -5.35 -29.96
CA GLU A 45 -14.27 -4.13 -29.25
C GLU A 45 -14.03 -4.28 -27.74
N LYS A 46 -14.42 -5.43 -27.17
CA LYS A 46 -14.15 -5.72 -25.76
C LYS A 46 -12.65 -5.81 -25.47
N TYR A 47 -11.89 -6.43 -26.37
CA TYR A 47 -10.43 -6.50 -26.25
C TYR A 47 -9.80 -5.10 -26.27
N ALA A 48 -10.14 -4.27 -27.27
CA ALA A 48 -9.63 -2.90 -27.35
C ALA A 48 -10.00 -2.07 -26.10
N ARG A 49 -11.22 -2.23 -25.58
CA ARG A 49 -11.66 -1.58 -24.33
C ARG A 49 -10.86 -2.05 -23.11
N SER A 50 -10.55 -3.35 -23.02
CA SER A 50 -9.69 -3.90 -21.97
C SER A 50 -8.27 -3.31 -22.02
N GLN A 51 -7.70 -3.16 -23.23
CA GLN A 51 -6.38 -2.53 -23.38
C GLN A 51 -6.38 -1.05 -22.98
N ALA A 52 -7.42 -0.31 -23.33
CA ALA A 52 -7.59 1.07 -22.89
C ALA A 52 -7.72 1.19 -21.36
N TYR A 53 -8.46 0.27 -20.73
CA TYR A 53 -8.57 0.16 -19.28
C TYR A 53 -7.20 -0.07 -18.64
N THR A 54 -6.48 -1.10 -19.08
CA THR A 54 -5.13 -1.42 -18.60
C THR A 54 -4.22 -0.19 -18.71
N ARG A 55 -4.23 0.50 -19.85
CA ARG A 55 -3.42 1.71 -20.03
C ARG A 55 -3.77 2.80 -19.02
N THR A 56 -5.06 3.10 -18.85
CA THR A 56 -5.53 4.15 -17.93
C THR A 56 -5.19 3.79 -16.48
N HIS A 57 -5.45 2.55 -16.08
CA HIS A 57 -5.21 2.05 -14.74
C HIS A 57 -3.71 2.04 -14.40
N THR A 58 -2.86 1.57 -15.32
CA THR A 58 -1.40 1.57 -15.12
C THR A 58 -0.84 3.00 -15.02
N GLN A 59 -1.28 3.92 -15.87
CA GLN A 59 -0.85 5.33 -15.79
C GLN A 59 -1.26 5.97 -14.46
N PHE A 60 -2.48 5.71 -14.00
CA PHE A 60 -2.93 6.17 -12.69
C PHE A 60 -2.11 5.54 -11.54
N GLY A 61 -1.80 4.25 -11.66
CA GLY A 61 -0.92 3.54 -10.71
C GLY A 61 0.45 4.18 -10.58
N LEU A 62 1.05 4.61 -11.70
CA LEU A 62 2.33 5.34 -11.68
C LEU A 62 2.20 6.69 -10.95
N VAL A 63 1.15 7.47 -11.23
CA VAL A 63 0.92 8.75 -10.52
C VAL A 63 0.78 8.52 -9.01
N ARG A 64 -0.01 7.53 -8.60
CA ARG A 64 -0.18 7.15 -7.19
C ARG A 64 1.16 6.76 -6.56
N SER A 65 1.96 5.94 -7.26
CA SER A 65 3.27 5.50 -6.77
C SER A 65 4.22 6.69 -6.56
N THR A 66 4.28 7.61 -7.53
CA THR A 66 5.08 8.84 -7.43
C THR A 66 4.68 9.70 -6.24
N VAL A 67 3.37 9.91 -6.03
CA VAL A 67 2.89 10.69 -4.90
C VAL A 67 3.23 9.99 -3.58
N ASN A 68 3.02 8.68 -3.48
CA ASN A 68 3.36 7.91 -2.28
C ASN A 68 4.85 7.99 -1.95
N LEU A 69 5.73 7.79 -2.94
CA LEU A 69 7.17 7.90 -2.75
C LEU A 69 7.56 9.32 -2.32
N THR A 70 6.97 10.34 -2.94
CA THR A 70 7.23 11.74 -2.58
C THR A 70 6.82 12.02 -1.14
N LEU A 71 5.63 11.55 -0.74
CA LEU A 71 5.11 11.71 0.62
C LEU A 71 6.01 11.02 1.66
N ILE A 72 6.44 9.77 1.41
CA ILE A 72 7.29 9.06 2.38
C ILE A 72 8.68 9.71 2.49
N LEU A 73 9.24 10.18 1.38
CA LEU A 73 10.54 10.88 1.38
C LEU A 73 10.43 12.24 2.09
N MET A 74 9.36 13.01 1.85
CA MET A 74 9.13 14.27 2.56
C MET A 74 8.92 14.03 4.06
N TRP A 75 8.08 13.06 4.44
CA TRP A 75 7.82 12.70 5.83
C TRP A 75 9.12 12.29 6.54
N TRP A 76 9.94 11.48 5.87
CA TRP A 76 11.24 11.07 6.39
C TRP A 76 12.20 12.26 6.55
N GLN A 77 12.30 13.13 5.54
CA GLN A 77 13.22 14.27 5.55
C GLN A 77 12.89 15.32 6.63
N VAL A 78 11.60 15.49 6.94
CA VAL A 78 11.14 16.37 8.02
C VAL A 78 11.26 15.71 9.40
N GLY A 79 11.66 14.43 9.47
CA GLY A 79 11.76 13.69 10.73
C GLY A 79 10.39 13.30 11.30
N GLY A 80 9.37 13.16 10.45
CA GLY A 80 8.00 12.89 10.86
C GLY A 80 7.82 11.61 11.70
N PHE A 81 8.65 10.59 11.47
CA PHE A 81 8.67 9.38 12.30
C PHE A 81 9.12 9.66 13.74
N GLU A 82 10.15 10.49 13.92
CA GLU A 82 10.65 10.89 15.24
C GLU A 82 9.66 11.85 15.92
N TRP A 83 9.12 12.81 15.17
CA TRP A 83 8.08 13.70 15.65
C TRP A 83 6.87 12.94 16.20
N LEU A 84 6.41 11.92 15.48
CA LEU A 84 5.30 11.07 15.92
C LEU A 84 5.66 10.28 17.19
N ASP A 85 6.86 9.72 17.25
CA ASP A 85 7.34 8.99 18.44
C ASP A 85 7.37 9.92 19.67
N GLN A 86 7.94 11.12 19.54
CA GLN A 86 7.99 12.10 20.61
C GLN A 86 6.60 12.53 21.09
N LEU A 87 5.66 12.74 20.15
CA LEU A 87 4.28 13.08 20.47
C LEU A 87 3.62 11.98 21.30
N LEU A 88 3.81 10.70 20.92
CA LEU A 88 3.19 9.56 21.58
C LEU A 88 3.82 9.21 22.94
N ARG A 89 5.08 9.59 23.18
CA ARG A 89 5.70 9.48 24.51
C ARG A 89 4.95 10.28 25.58
N GLY A 90 4.27 11.36 25.21
CA GLY A 90 3.44 12.14 26.14
C GLY A 90 2.14 11.46 26.57
N PHE A 91 1.71 10.39 25.90
CA PHE A 91 0.42 9.73 26.16
C PHE A 91 0.51 8.52 27.10
N SER A 92 1.62 7.78 27.10
CA SER A 92 1.78 6.59 27.96
C SER A 92 3.24 6.20 28.12
N ASP A 93 3.61 5.75 29.33
CA ASP A 93 4.93 5.19 29.61
C ASP A 93 5.07 3.73 29.20
N SER A 94 3.95 3.01 29.00
CA SER A 94 3.97 1.59 28.62
C SER A 94 4.56 1.42 27.20
N PRO A 95 5.63 0.61 27.02
CA PRO A 95 6.21 0.33 25.71
C PRO A 95 5.21 -0.30 24.73
N LEU A 96 4.36 -1.19 25.23
CA LEU A 96 3.31 -1.86 24.46
C LEU A 96 2.29 -0.86 23.93
N VAL A 97 1.75 -0.01 24.80
CA VAL A 97 0.73 0.98 24.41
C VAL A 97 1.31 1.98 23.41
N ARG A 98 2.56 2.43 23.61
CA ARG A 98 3.25 3.31 22.66
C ARG A 98 3.44 2.64 21.30
N GLY A 99 3.85 1.37 21.26
CA GLY A 99 4.00 0.61 20.02
C GLY A 99 2.68 0.48 19.24
N LEU A 100 1.57 0.17 19.95
CA LEU A 100 0.24 0.10 19.36
C LEU A 100 -0.22 1.45 18.80
N LEU A 101 -0.07 2.53 19.57
CA LEU A 101 -0.45 3.87 19.13
C LEU A 101 0.40 4.36 17.95
N TYR A 102 1.70 4.04 17.96
CA TYR A 102 2.62 4.41 16.88
C TYR A 102 2.22 3.75 15.56
N ILE A 103 2.09 2.43 15.56
CA ILE A 103 1.72 1.67 14.36
C ILE A 103 0.30 2.02 13.92
N GLY A 104 -0.64 2.12 14.87
CA GLY A 104 -2.02 2.51 14.58
C GLY A 104 -2.12 3.88 13.92
N SER A 105 -1.36 4.87 14.41
CA SER A 105 -1.32 6.22 13.83
C SER A 105 -0.76 6.22 12.41
N LEU A 106 0.33 5.48 12.16
CA LEU A 106 0.90 5.34 10.81
C LEU A 106 -0.06 4.65 9.83
N VAL A 107 -0.76 3.60 10.28
CA VAL A 107 -1.77 2.91 9.45
C VAL A 107 -2.94 3.84 9.12
N ILE A 108 -3.44 4.60 10.10
CA ILE A 108 -4.52 5.57 9.88
C ILE A 108 -4.07 6.66 8.91
N ALA A 109 -2.88 7.25 9.11
CA ALA A 109 -2.32 8.27 8.24
C ALA A 109 -2.17 7.75 6.80
N SER A 110 -1.60 6.55 6.64
CA SER A 110 -1.46 5.90 5.32
C SER A 110 -2.81 5.64 4.65
N SER A 111 -3.81 5.16 5.41
CA SER A 111 -5.16 4.93 4.89
C SER A 111 -5.80 6.24 4.42
N LEU A 112 -5.65 7.33 5.17
CA LEU A 112 -6.14 8.66 4.79
C LEU A 112 -5.46 9.18 3.52
N CYS A 113 -4.12 9.10 3.43
CA CYS A 113 -3.38 9.49 2.22
C CYS A 113 -3.80 8.66 0.99
N SER A 114 -4.14 7.38 1.19
CA SER A 114 -4.58 6.49 0.10
C SER A 114 -6.03 6.69 -0.33
N LEU A 115 -6.88 7.26 0.54
CA LEU A 115 -8.31 7.43 0.31
C LEU A 115 -8.67 8.18 -0.98
N PRO A 116 -8.08 9.35 -1.32
CA PRO A 116 -8.41 10.04 -2.57
C PRO A 116 -8.11 9.18 -3.81
N PHE A 117 -7.02 8.40 -3.78
CA PHE A 117 -6.68 7.51 -4.89
C PHE A 117 -7.67 6.35 -5.03
N ARG A 118 -8.13 5.78 -3.91
CA ARG A 118 -9.18 4.74 -3.91
C ARG A 118 -10.48 5.29 -4.50
N LEU A 119 -10.92 6.46 -4.05
CA LEU A 119 -12.13 7.11 -4.54
C LEU A 119 -12.05 7.37 -6.05
N TYR A 120 -10.93 7.92 -6.53
CA TYR A 120 -10.74 8.18 -7.95
C TYR A 120 -10.72 6.89 -8.78
N SER A 121 -10.03 5.84 -8.30
CA SER A 121 -10.01 4.54 -8.97
C SER A 121 -11.42 3.97 -9.14
N THR A 122 -12.21 3.92 -8.07
CA THR A 122 -13.54 3.30 -8.09
C THR A 122 -14.58 4.16 -8.82
N PHE A 123 -14.70 5.44 -8.46
CA PHE A 123 -15.79 6.29 -8.97
C PHE A 123 -15.49 6.99 -10.29
N VAL A 124 -14.22 7.05 -10.73
CA VAL A 124 -13.85 7.67 -12.01
C VAL A 124 -13.34 6.62 -12.99
N ILE A 125 -12.30 5.86 -12.64
CA ILE A 125 -11.69 4.90 -13.57
C ILE A 125 -12.63 3.71 -13.79
N GLU A 126 -12.96 2.95 -12.76
CA GLU A 126 -13.81 1.77 -12.88
C GLU A 126 -15.21 2.11 -13.41
N GLN A 127 -15.78 3.25 -12.98
CA GLN A 127 -17.06 3.75 -13.48
C GLN A 127 -17.01 4.02 -15.00
N ARG A 128 -15.94 4.66 -15.50
CA ARG A 128 -15.75 4.94 -16.94
C ARG A 128 -15.74 3.67 -17.79
N TYR A 129 -15.20 2.58 -17.24
CA TYR A 129 -15.15 1.29 -17.92
C TYR A 129 -16.34 0.37 -17.62
N GLY A 130 -17.28 0.81 -16.78
CA GLY A 130 -18.48 0.05 -16.41
C GLY A 130 -18.21 -1.12 -15.47
N PHE A 131 -17.06 -1.13 -14.79
CA PHE A 131 -16.68 -2.15 -13.82
C PHE A 131 -17.19 -1.84 -12.41
N ASN A 132 -17.42 -0.57 -12.09
CA ASN A 132 -17.89 -0.20 -10.76
C ASN A 132 -19.32 -0.73 -10.51
N ARG A 133 -19.47 -1.51 -9.44
CA ARG A 133 -20.75 -2.01 -8.92
C ARG A 133 -21.06 -1.47 -7.52
N THR A 134 -20.21 -0.57 -7.01
CA THR A 134 -20.30 -0.02 -5.66
C THR A 134 -20.94 1.38 -5.68
N THR A 135 -21.68 1.67 -4.62
CA THR A 135 -22.23 3.01 -4.33
C THR A 135 -21.37 3.72 -3.29
N ALA A 136 -21.52 5.04 -3.15
CA ALA A 136 -20.83 5.81 -2.11
C ALA A 136 -21.14 5.28 -0.69
N VAL A 137 -22.38 4.81 -0.46
CA VAL A 137 -22.80 4.24 0.83
C VAL A 137 -22.11 2.91 1.10
N THR A 138 -22.08 2.00 0.12
CA THR A 138 -21.38 0.72 0.27
C THR A 138 -19.89 0.92 0.44
N PHE A 139 -19.29 1.85 -0.31
CA PHE A 139 -17.86 2.17 -0.18
C PHE A 139 -17.51 2.69 1.23
N ALA A 140 -18.30 3.63 1.77
CA ALA A 140 -18.07 4.15 3.12
C ALA A 140 -18.30 3.08 4.20
N ALA A 141 -19.34 2.25 4.04
CA ALA A 141 -19.60 1.14 4.95
C ALA A 141 -18.47 0.12 4.94
N ASP A 142 -17.93 -0.24 3.77
CA ASP A 142 -16.85 -1.21 3.65
C ASP A 142 -15.52 -0.63 4.15
N LEU A 143 -15.28 0.67 3.96
CA LEU A 143 -14.14 1.35 4.58
C LEU A 143 -14.20 1.30 6.11
N LEU A 144 -15.36 1.59 6.71
CA LEU A 144 -15.55 1.53 8.16
C LEU A 144 -15.41 0.10 8.70
N LYS A 145 -16.03 -0.88 8.03
CA LYS A 145 -15.89 -2.30 8.40
C LYS A 145 -14.44 -2.75 8.28
N GLY A 146 -13.74 -2.37 7.21
CA GLY A 146 -12.34 -2.71 7.00
C GLY A 146 -11.44 -2.10 8.08
N LEU A 147 -11.68 -0.84 8.46
CA LEU A 147 -10.97 -0.19 9.57
C LEU A 147 -11.24 -0.89 10.91
N LEU A 148 -12.50 -1.18 11.22
CA LEU A 148 -12.87 -1.88 12.46
C LEU A 148 -12.21 -3.26 12.52
N LEU A 149 -12.29 -4.03 11.43
CA LEU A 149 -11.68 -5.35 11.35
C LEU A 149 -10.16 -5.28 11.49
N SER A 150 -9.52 -4.29 10.85
CA SER A 150 -8.08 -4.06 10.97
C SER A 150 -7.68 -3.67 12.39
N CYS A 151 -8.45 -2.83 13.07
CA CYS A 151 -8.20 -2.47 14.47
C CYS A 151 -8.35 -3.67 15.41
N VAL A 152 -9.39 -4.48 15.23
CA VAL A 152 -9.64 -5.64 16.09
C VAL A 152 -8.62 -6.74 15.82
N LEU A 153 -8.56 -7.26 14.59
CA LEU A 153 -7.67 -8.38 14.26
C LEU A 153 -6.21 -7.96 14.24
N GLY A 154 -5.91 -6.83 13.60
CA GLY A 154 -4.56 -6.28 13.54
C GLY A 154 -4.08 -5.80 14.91
N GLY A 155 -4.94 -5.20 15.72
CA GLY A 155 -4.60 -4.80 17.09
C GLY A 155 -4.31 -6.00 18.01
N ILE A 156 -5.13 -7.05 17.97
CA ILE A 156 -4.87 -8.29 18.72
C ILE A 156 -3.56 -8.94 18.28
N LEU A 157 -3.38 -9.11 16.96
CA LEU A 157 -2.16 -9.71 16.41
C LEU A 157 -0.92 -8.89 16.77
N LEU A 158 -0.98 -7.57 16.60
CA LEU A 158 0.12 -6.68 16.92
C LEU A 158 0.44 -6.70 18.42
N THR A 159 -0.58 -6.71 19.28
CA THR A 159 -0.39 -6.84 20.73
C THR A 159 0.31 -8.14 21.07
N ALA A 160 -0.11 -9.26 20.48
CA ALA A 160 0.53 -10.56 20.69
C ALA A 160 2.00 -10.56 20.24
N ILE A 161 2.30 -9.96 19.08
CA ILE A 161 3.67 -9.83 18.58
C ILE A 161 4.53 -8.95 19.51
N LEU A 162 4.01 -7.81 19.96
CA LEU A 162 4.75 -6.92 20.86
C LEU A 162 5.02 -7.58 22.22
N LEU A 163 4.02 -8.25 22.79
CA LEU A 163 4.19 -9.04 24.03
C LEU A 163 5.19 -10.18 23.84
N PHE A 164 5.16 -10.84 22.70
CA PHE A 164 6.12 -11.90 22.37
C PHE A 164 7.56 -11.36 22.35
N PHE A 165 7.79 -10.21 21.72
CA PHE A 165 9.12 -9.59 21.74
C PHE A 165 9.56 -9.12 23.13
N GLU A 166 8.63 -8.63 23.94
CA GLU A 166 8.91 -8.23 25.32
C GLU A 166 9.30 -9.43 26.20
N TRP A 167 8.62 -10.58 26.04
CA TRP A 167 8.87 -11.77 26.85
C TRP A 167 10.11 -12.57 26.41
N THR A 168 10.30 -12.72 25.10
CA THR A 168 11.31 -13.62 24.53
C THR A 168 12.69 -12.94 24.39
N GLY A 169 12.72 -11.62 24.57
CA GLY A 169 13.95 -10.83 24.61
C GLY A 169 14.77 -10.91 23.31
N PRO A 170 16.12 -10.81 23.39
CA PRO A 170 16.99 -10.73 22.21
C PRO A 170 16.94 -11.95 21.29
N LEU A 171 16.46 -13.10 21.77
CA LEU A 171 16.40 -14.36 21.01
C LEU A 171 15.05 -14.59 20.34
N ALA A 172 14.11 -13.64 20.43
CA ALA A 172 12.79 -13.73 19.79
C ALA A 172 12.87 -14.07 18.29
N TRP A 173 13.90 -13.57 17.59
CA TRP A 173 14.10 -13.84 16.16
C TRP A 173 14.37 -15.33 15.86
N LEU A 174 15.04 -16.06 16.77
CA LEU A 174 15.31 -17.50 16.60
C LEU A 174 14.00 -18.30 16.66
N TRP A 175 13.11 -17.93 17.57
CA TRP A 175 11.80 -18.56 17.70
C TRP A 175 10.92 -18.29 16.47
N CYS A 176 10.89 -17.04 15.97
CA CYS A 176 10.22 -16.73 14.72
C CYS A 176 10.81 -17.52 13.54
N TRP A 177 12.14 -17.62 13.48
CA TRP A 177 12.83 -18.38 12.44
C TRP A 177 12.48 -19.88 12.50
N LEU A 178 12.56 -20.51 13.67
CA LEU A 178 12.19 -21.92 13.83
C LEU A 178 10.75 -22.20 13.40
N VAL A 179 9.79 -21.39 13.85
CA VAL A 179 8.38 -21.56 13.46
C VAL A 179 8.16 -21.33 11.97
N ALA A 180 8.84 -20.36 11.36
CA ALA A 180 8.67 -20.06 9.94
C ALA A 180 9.33 -21.08 9.01
N THR A 181 10.31 -21.85 9.51
CA THR A 181 11.07 -22.83 8.71
C THR A 181 10.53 -24.26 8.83
N ILE A 182 9.67 -24.51 9.82
CA ILE A 182 8.94 -25.79 10.01
C ILE A 182 7.60 -25.71 9.26
#